data_AF-A0A966TQT1-F1
#
_entry.id   AF-A0A966TQT1-F1
#
_cell.length_a   1.000
_cell.length_b   1.000
_cell.length_c   1.000
_cell.angle_alpha   90.00
_cell.angle_beta   90.00
_cell.angle_gamma   90.00
#
_symmetry.space_group_name_H-M   'P 1'
#
loop_
_entity.id
_entity.type
_entity.pdbx_description
1 polymer ?
#
loop_
_entity_poly.entity_id
_entity_poly.type
_entity_poly.pdbx_seq_one_letter_code
_entity_poly.pdbx_strand_id
1 'polypeptide(L)'
;MVLSKVPHTPWQNRITRVFDRLMKNRTWVVLVVLALAIRWVALYPVWVEHYYSTRFFPVFAHGQRILLGWIPFSVGDLFYGVLALLIIFKTVGLVRNLYRREVNRAYAVSGAQQFIFFFLFVYVFFNLLWGLNYSRAGIGYQLQLLPDSATVEEVDRLTVSLLEKATANRLQLPPQDKWSRIRKRSLFTQSMLVYQRPGQPYSFSPHAISSVKPSLYSYLGNYLGFQGYYNPFSGEAQVNTTIPPMLQPFVTL
;
A
#
# COMPACT_ATOMS: atom_id res chain seq x y z
N MET A 1 27.98 35.33 -8.81
CA MET A 1 27.32 35.32 -10.14
C MET A 1 25.83 35.14 -9.90
N VAL A 2 25.07 36.23 -10.07
CA VAL A 2 23.64 36.30 -9.70
C VAL A 2 22.84 35.47 -10.71
N LEU A 3 22.36 34.31 -10.29
CA LEU A 3 21.45 33.48 -11.08
C LEU A 3 20.13 34.24 -11.24
N SER A 4 19.79 34.58 -12.49
CA SER A 4 18.52 35.23 -12.81
C SER A 4 17.38 34.32 -12.36
N LYS A 5 16.51 34.87 -11.50
CA LYS A 5 15.34 34.17 -10.98
C LYS A 5 14.32 34.03 -12.10
N VAL A 6 14.13 32.81 -12.58
CA VAL A 6 12.96 32.45 -13.38
C VAL A 6 11.71 32.79 -12.54
N PRO A 7 10.73 33.55 -13.07
CA PRO A 7 9.57 33.95 -12.32
C PRO A 7 8.68 32.73 -12.06
N HIS A 8 8.83 32.15 -10.87
CA HIS A 8 7.95 31.11 -10.36
C HIS A 8 6.66 31.71 -9.81
N THR A 9 5.54 31.02 -10.00
CA THR A 9 4.29 31.42 -9.33
C THR A 9 4.44 31.31 -7.81
N PRO A 10 3.68 32.07 -7.00
CA PRO A 10 3.81 32.09 -5.53
C PRO A 10 3.76 30.70 -4.88
N TRP A 11 2.97 29.80 -5.46
CA TRP A 11 2.82 28.41 -5.04
C TRP A 11 4.02 27.53 -5.40
N GLN A 12 4.57 27.67 -6.62
CA GLN A 12 5.81 26.99 -7.01
C GLN A 12 6.96 27.34 -6.07
N ASN A 13 7.07 28.61 -5.68
CA ASN A 13 8.08 29.10 -4.75
C ASN A 13 7.96 28.54 -3.33
N ARG A 14 6.77 28.11 -2.88
CA ARG A 14 6.62 27.51 -1.54
C ARG A 14 7.08 26.05 -1.54
N ILE A 15 6.69 25.28 -2.57
CA ILE A 15 7.07 23.86 -2.68
C ILE A 15 8.58 23.70 -2.87
N THR A 16 9.20 24.49 -3.76
CA THR A 16 10.65 24.45 -3.97
C THR A 16 11.42 24.75 -2.69
N ARG A 17 11.01 25.78 -1.93
CA ARG A 17 11.61 26.12 -0.63
C ARG A 17 11.55 25.02 0.42
N VAL A 18 10.54 24.15 0.39
CA VAL A 18 10.45 22.98 1.27
C VAL A 18 11.46 21.92 0.84
N PHE A 19 11.50 21.58 -0.46
CA PHE A 19 12.48 20.65 -1.00
C PHE A 19 13.91 21.13 -0.76
N ASP A 20 14.23 22.41 -0.98
CA ASP A 20 15.56 22.96 -0.75
C ASP A 20 16.01 22.84 0.72
N ARG A 21 15.07 22.97 1.66
CA ARG A 21 15.35 22.74 3.09
C ARG A 21 15.58 21.26 3.42
N LEU A 22 14.83 20.36 2.78
CA LEU A 22 14.97 18.92 2.98
C LEU A 22 16.23 18.36 2.31
N MET A 23 16.62 18.89 1.15
CA MET A 23 17.77 18.48 0.34
C MET A 23 19.13 18.99 0.86
N LYS A 24 19.27 19.25 2.17
CA LYS A 24 20.59 19.48 2.76
C LYS A 24 21.47 18.25 2.54
N ASN A 25 22.78 18.44 2.33
CA ASN A 25 23.72 17.34 2.04
C ASN A 25 23.63 16.17 3.04
N ARG A 26 23.36 16.45 4.31
CA ARG A 26 23.20 15.41 5.35
C ARG A 26 22.00 14.49 5.08
N THR A 27 20.87 15.03 4.62
CA THR A 27 19.66 14.24 4.34
C THR A 27 19.89 13.27 3.18
N TRP A 28 20.61 13.71 2.14
CA TRP A 28 21.00 12.85 1.02
C TRP A 28 21.83 11.65 1.49
N VAL A 29 22.85 11.91 2.32
CA VAL A 29 23.70 10.85 2.89
C VAL A 29 22.85 9.87 3.70
N VAL A 30 21.97 10.37 4.56
CA VAL A 30 21.08 9.51 5.37
C VAL A 30 20.18 8.66 4.48
N LEU A 31 19.51 9.24 3.47
CA LEU A 31 18.62 8.49 2.59
C LEU A 31 19.35 7.43 1.77
N VAL A 32 20.55 7.73 1.26
CA VAL A 32 21.36 6.76 0.52
C VAL A 32 21.81 5.63 1.44
N VAL A 33 22.31 5.95 2.63
CA VAL A 33 22.73 4.93 3.62
C VAL A 33 21.55 4.05 4.01
N LEU A 34 20.37 4.63 4.28
CA LEU A 34 19.16 3.88 4.58
C LEU A 34 18.73 3.00 3.41
N ALA A 35 18.79 3.51 2.16
CA ALA A 35 18.44 2.72 0.98
C ALA A 35 19.36 1.51 0.81
N LEU A 36 20.66 1.68 1.00
CA LEU A 36 21.64 0.58 0.97
C LEU A 36 21.41 -0.42 2.11
N ALA A 37 21.16 0.07 3.33
CA ALA A 37 20.87 -0.78 4.48
C ALA A 37 19.58 -1.60 4.28
N ILE A 38 18.51 -0.98 3.77
CA ILE A 38 17.26 -1.65 3.39
C ILE A 38 17.54 -2.74 2.36
N ARG A 39 18.31 -2.43 1.31
CA ARG A 39 18.64 -3.41 0.28
C ARG A 39 19.44 -4.59 0.83
N TRP A 40 20.38 -4.33 1.75
CA TRP A 40 21.17 -5.36 2.41
C TRP A 40 20.31 -6.26 3.30
N VAL A 41 19.45 -5.66 4.14
CA VAL A 41 18.50 -6.40 5.00
C VAL A 41 17.53 -7.26 4.17
N ALA A 42 17.06 -6.74 3.03
CA ALA A 42 16.16 -7.45 2.13
C ALA A 42 16.75 -8.74 1.54
N LEU A 43 18.07 -8.97 1.64
CA LEU A 43 18.72 -10.21 1.22
C LEU A 43 18.58 -11.35 2.24
N TYR A 44 18.04 -11.09 3.44
CA TYR A 44 17.93 -12.06 4.53
C TYR A 44 16.47 -12.28 4.94
N PRO A 45 15.70 -13.13 4.22
CA PRO A 45 14.26 -13.27 4.43
C PRO A 45 13.83 -13.71 5.82
N VAL A 46 14.62 -14.59 6.44
CA VAL A 46 14.36 -15.06 7.81
C VAL A 46 14.56 -13.93 8.83
N TRP A 47 15.55 -13.06 8.61
CA TRP A 47 15.74 -11.88 9.46
C TRP A 47 14.57 -10.90 9.31
N VAL A 48 14.15 -10.64 8.07
CA VAL A 48 13.00 -9.79 7.78
C VAL A 48 11.74 -10.31 8.46
N GLU A 49 11.49 -11.62 8.39
CA GLU A 49 10.35 -12.27 9.05
C GLU A 49 10.34 -12.01 10.57
N HIS A 50 11.44 -12.31 11.26
CA HIS A 50 11.50 -12.28 12.73
C HIS A 50 11.66 -10.89 13.35
N TYR A 51 12.32 -9.96 12.67
CA TYR A 51 12.62 -8.65 13.22
C TYR A 51 11.78 -7.54 12.61
N TYR A 52 11.68 -7.50 11.28
CA TYR A 52 10.90 -6.47 10.62
C TYR A 52 9.40 -6.78 10.68
N SER A 53 8.96 -7.88 10.09
CA SER A 53 7.54 -8.14 9.82
C SER A 53 6.72 -8.51 11.05
N THR A 54 7.31 -9.23 12.02
CA THR A 54 6.60 -9.67 13.23
C THR A 54 6.76 -8.74 14.43
N ARG A 55 7.76 -7.86 14.45
CA ARG A 55 8.02 -6.95 15.59
C ARG A 55 7.97 -5.48 15.20
N PHE A 56 8.81 -5.03 14.26
CA PHE A 56 8.90 -3.62 13.90
C PHE A 56 7.64 -3.12 13.19
N PHE A 57 7.24 -3.78 12.10
CA PHE A 57 6.11 -3.37 11.26
C PHE A 57 4.78 -3.27 12.03
N PRO A 58 4.39 -4.23 12.90
CA PRO A 58 3.14 -4.14 13.66
C PRO A 58 3.06 -2.89 14.56
N VAL A 59 4.18 -2.40 15.10
CA VAL A 59 4.21 -1.16 15.91
C VAL A 59 3.83 0.06 15.06
N PHE A 60 4.41 0.19 13.87
CA PHE A 60 4.09 1.29 12.95
C PHE A 60 2.67 1.17 12.40
N ALA A 61 2.27 -0.04 12.00
CA ALA A 61 0.92 -0.30 11.54
C ALA A 61 -0.12 0.05 12.62
N HIS A 62 0.14 -0.31 13.88
CA HIS A 62 -0.73 0.06 15.00
C HIS A 62 -0.85 1.57 15.17
N GLY A 63 0.28 2.29 15.13
CA GLY A 63 0.29 3.76 15.17
C GLY A 63 -0.51 4.40 14.02
N GLN A 64 -0.31 3.93 12.78
CA GLN A 64 -1.07 4.39 11.62
C GLN A 64 -2.58 4.17 11.81
N ARG A 65 -2.99 3.01 12.32
CA ARG A 65 -4.40 2.68 12.55
C ARG A 65 -5.03 3.48 13.68
N ILE A 66 -4.29 3.83 14.74
CA ILE A 66 -4.76 4.77 15.76
C ILE A 66 -4.96 6.16 15.16
N LEU A 67 -3.98 6.64 14.38
CA LEU A 67 -3.99 8.00 13.84
C LEU A 67 -5.05 8.20 12.76
N LEU A 68 -5.24 7.21 11.88
CA LEU A 68 -6.05 7.34 10.68
C LEU A 68 -7.31 6.47 10.69
N GLY A 69 -7.38 5.40 11.49
CA GLY A 69 -8.47 4.42 11.45
C GLY A 69 -9.85 4.99 11.78
N TRP A 70 -9.92 6.02 12.64
CA TRP A 70 -11.19 6.69 13.01
C TRP A 70 -11.76 7.58 11.89
N ILE A 71 -10.96 7.94 10.88
CA ILE A 71 -11.39 8.78 9.76
C ILE A 71 -12.29 7.95 8.83
N PRO A 72 -13.53 8.38 8.52
CA PRO A 72 -14.51 7.53 7.82
C PRO A 72 -14.25 7.34 6.32
N PHE A 73 -13.26 8.05 5.76
CA PHE A 73 -12.85 7.94 4.35
C PHE A 73 -11.39 7.54 4.23
N SER A 74 -11.02 7.08 3.04
CA SER A 74 -9.69 6.60 2.68
C SER A 74 -8.69 7.74 2.53
N VAL A 75 -7.83 7.92 3.55
CA VAL A 75 -6.82 8.99 3.59
C VAL A 75 -5.68 8.70 2.60
N GLY A 76 -5.34 7.43 2.42
CA GLY A 76 -4.33 6.96 1.49
C GLY A 76 -4.70 7.22 0.03
N ASP A 77 -5.99 7.06 -0.33
CA ASP A 77 -6.45 7.44 -1.67
C ASP A 77 -6.33 8.95 -1.87
N LEU A 78 -6.73 9.75 -0.87
CA LEU A 78 -6.58 11.20 -0.94
C LEU A 78 -5.11 11.61 -1.09
N PHE A 79 -4.20 10.94 -0.38
CA PHE A 79 -2.76 11.14 -0.51
C PHE A 79 -2.27 10.86 -1.94
N TYR A 80 -2.71 9.76 -2.56
CA TYR A 80 -2.39 9.45 -3.95
C TYR A 80 -2.99 10.45 -4.94
N GLY A 81 -4.20 10.94 -4.69
CA GLY A 81 -4.83 11.98 -5.52
C GLY A 81 -4.04 13.29 -5.47
N VAL A 82 -3.64 13.74 -4.28
CA VAL A 82 -2.80 14.92 -4.11
C VAL A 82 -1.44 14.72 -4.81
N LEU A 83 -0.83 13.55 -4.67
CA LEU A 83 0.43 13.24 -5.34
C LEU A 83 0.30 13.28 -6.87
N ALA A 84 -0.76 12.69 -7.42
CA ALA A 84 -1.03 12.71 -8.85
C ALA A 84 -1.22 14.15 -9.37
N LEU A 85 -1.98 14.98 -8.64
CA LEU A 85 -2.16 16.40 -8.99
C LEU A 85 -0.83 17.18 -8.94
N LEU A 86 0.02 16.91 -7.95
CA LEU A 86 1.35 17.54 -7.85
C LEU A 86 2.25 17.15 -9.03
N ILE A 87 2.24 15.88 -9.43
CA ILE A 87 2.99 15.38 -10.59
C ILE A 87 2.48 16.07 -11.86
N ILE A 88 1.16 16.08 -12.09
CA ILE A 88 0.56 16.75 -13.26
C ILE A 88 0.95 18.22 -13.31
N PHE A 89 0.82 18.94 -12.20
CA PHE A 89 1.17 20.36 -12.12
C PHE A 89 2.65 20.62 -12.44
N LYS A 90 3.56 19.80 -11.89
CA LYS A 90 5.00 19.90 -12.15
C LYS A 90 5.33 19.58 -13.61
N THR A 91 4.70 18.56 -14.19
CA THR A 91 4.88 18.17 -15.59
C THR A 91 4.38 19.25 -16.55
N VAL A 92 3.18 19.79 -16.33
CA VAL A 92 2.64 20.90 -17.14
C VAL A 92 3.55 22.13 -17.05
N GLY A 93 4.06 22.46 -15.86
CA GLY A 93 5.03 23.53 -15.67
C GLY A 93 6.34 23.29 -16.44
N LEU A 94 6.86 22.06 -16.41
CA LEU A 94 8.05 21.67 -17.17
C LEU A 94 7.83 21.82 -18.67
N VAL A 95 6.73 21.29 -19.21
CA VAL A 95 6.38 21.38 -20.65
C VAL A 95 6.24 22.84 -21.09
N ARG A 96 5.59 23.68 -20.27
CA ARG A 96 5.47 25.13 -20.56
C ARG A 96 6.84 25.80 -20.62
N ASN A 97 7.72 25.52 -19.67
CA ASN A 97 9.05 26.13 -19.62
C ASN A 97 9.95 25.65 -20.78
N LEU A 98 9.80 24.38 -21.19
CA LEU A 98 10.46 23.84 -22.38
C LEU A 98 10.00 24.58 -23.65
N TYR A 99 8.69 24.76 -23.82
CA TYR A 99 8.13 25.49 -24.97
C TYR A 99 8.60 26.95 -25.02
N ARG A 100 8.74 27.59 -23.86
CA ARG A 100 9.25 28.97 -23.73
C ARG A 100 10.77 29.10 -23.84
N ARG A 101 11.51 27.99 -24.00
CA ARG A 101 12.99 27.94 -23.98
C ARG A 101 13.60 28.55 -22.71
N GLU A 102 12.88 28.51 -21.60
CA GLU A 102 13.31 29.02 -20.29
C GLU A 102 14.08 27.96 -19.48
N VAL A 103 14.26 26.76 -20.03
CA VAL A 103 15.00 25.66 -19.41
C VAL A 103 16.50 25.84 -19.67
N ASN A 104 17.21 26.31 -18.65
CA ASN A 104 18.68 26.32 -18.64
C ASN A 104 19.25 25.09 -17.92
N ARG A 105 20.56 24.88 -18.02
CA ARG A 105 21.26 23.76 -17.36
C ARG A 105 21.01 23.71 -15.84
N ALA A 106 20.97 24.86 -15.18
CA ALA A 106 20.72 24.95 -13.74
C ALA A 106 19.32 24.46 -13.36
N TYR A 107 18.30 24.84 -14.14
CA TYR A 107 16.92 24.36 -13.98
C TYR A 107 16.84 22.84 -14.17
N ALA A 108 17.47 22.30 -15.22
CA ALA A 108 17.48 20.86 -15.48
C ALA A 108 18.15 20.07 -14.35
N VAL A 109 19.31 20.52 -13.86
CA VAL A 109 20.02 19.88 -12.74
C VAL A 109 19.19 19.93 -11.46
N SER A 110 18.60 21.07 -11.12
CA SER A 110 17.74 21.20 -9.94
C SER A 110 16.51 20.31 -10.02
N GLY A 111 15.86 20.24 -11.20
CA GLY A 111 14.73 19.34 -11.44
C GLY A 111 15.11 17.87 -11.28
N ALA A 112 16.25 17.45 -11.84
CA ALA A 112 16.77 16.10 -11.71
C ALA A 112 17.10 15.75 -10.24
N GLN A 113 17.71 16.67 -9.49
CA GLN A 113 17.99 16.48 -8.06
C GLN A 113 16.69 16.32 -7.25
N GLN A 114 15.68 17.15 -7.49
CA GLN A 114 14.37 17.02 -6.84
C GLN A 114 13.69 15.69 -7.18
N PHE A 115 13.77 15.26 -8.43
CA PHE A 115 13.22 13.98 -8.89
C PHE A 115 13.92 12.80 -8.20
N ILE A 116 15.24 12.74 -8.25
CA ILE A 116 16.02 11.66 -7.61
C ILE A 116 15.76 11.65 -6.10
N PHE A 117 15.76 12.82 -5.45
CA PHE A 117 15.47 12.92 -4.02
C PHE A 117 14.08 12.39 -3.69
N PHE A 118 13.07 12.77 -4.48
CA PHE A 118 11.70 12.31 -4.29
C PHE A 118 11.59 10.78 -4.40
N PHE A 119 12.15 10.17 -5.44
CA PHE A 119 12.12 8.72 -5.61
C PHE A 119 12.91 7.99 -4.52
N LEU A 120 14.07 8.52 -4.11
CA LEU A 120 14.86 7.95 -3.03
C LEU A 120 14.12 8.03 -1.69
N PHE A 121 13.48 9.17 -1.41
CA PHE A 121 12.64 9.35 -0.22
C PHE A 121 11.47 8.37 -0.23
N VAL A 122 10.73 8.29 -1.34
CA VAL A 122 9.61 7.35 -1.50
C VAL A 122 10.07 5.91 -1.32
N TYR A 123 11.21 5.53 -1.92
CA TYR A 123 11.78 4.18 -1.78
C TYR A 123 12.08 3.83 -0.32
N VAL A 124 12.79 4.69 0.39
CA VAL A 124 13.13 4.46 1.81
C VAL A 124 11.87 4.41 2.65
N PHE A 125 10.99 5.39 2.51
CA PHE A 125 9.78 5.51 3.33
C PHE A 125 8.82 4.34 3.07
N PHE A 126 8.60 3.96 1.81
CA PHE A 126 7.81 2.79 1.44
C PHE A 126 8.36 1.51 2.06
N ASN A 127 9.66 1.27 1.95
CA ASN A 127 10.27 0.04 2.47
C ASN A 127 10.23 -0.05 3.99
N LEU A 128 10.45 1.08 4.69
CA LEU A 128 10.35 1.13 6.14
C LEU A 128 8.92 0.89 6.62
N LEU A 129 7.91 1.47 5.95
CA LEU A 129 6.52 1.32 6.35
C LEU A 129 5.89 -0.01 5.95
N TRP A 130 6.28 -0.59 4.82
CA TRP A 130 5.68 -1.84 4.32
C TRP A 130 6.59 -2.67 3.44
N GLY A 131 7.37 -2.06 2.55
CA GLY A 131 8.00 -2.74 1.42
C GLY A 131 8.96 -3.87 1.79
N LEU A 132 9.60 -3.83 2.96
CA LEU A 132 10.40 -4.96 3.44
C LEU A 132 9.58 -6.25 3.62
N ASN A 133 8.25 -6.17 3.80
CA ASN A 133 7.38 -7.36 3.86
C ASN A 133 7.43 -8.21 2.57
N TYR A 134 7.84 -7.65 1.43
CA TYR A 134 8.01 -8.43 0.19
C TYR A 134 9.26 -9.32 0.21
N SER A 135 10.19 -9.08 1.13
CA SER A 135 11.40 -9.88 1.29
C SER A 135 11.28 -10.92 2.40
N ARG A 136 10.07 -11.20 2.89
CA ARG A 136 9.80 -12.21 3.93
C ARG A 136 10.07 -13.63 3.44
N ALA A 137 10.30 -14.54 4.38
CA ALA A 137 10.42 -15.98 4.09
C ALA A 137 9.10 -16.59 3.55
N GLY A 138 7.96 -15.96 3.83
CA GLY A 138 6.66 -16.30 3.23
C GLY A 138 5.85 -17.32 4.03
N ILE A 139 4.65 -17.64 3.53
CA ILE A 139 3.67 -18.48 4.23
C ILE A 139 4.15 -19.92 4.40
N GLY A 140 4.89 -20.47 3.44
CA GLY A 140 5.46 -21.81 3.54
C GLY A 140 6.40 -21.94 4.73
N TYR A 141 7.26 -20.95 4.95
CA TYR A 141 8.13 -20.91 6.13
C TYR A 141 7.33 -20.81 7.44
N GLN A 142 6.30 -19.95 7.48
CA GLN A 142 5.46 -19.77 8.68
C GLN A 142 4.68 -21.02 9.06
N LEU A 143 4.16 -21.74 8.05
CA LEU A 143 3.39 -22.96 8.20
C LEU A 143 4.26 -24.23 8.21
N GLN A 144 5.58 -24.08 8.14
CA GLN A 144 6.54 -25.19 8.07
C GLN A 144 6.22 -26.18 6.93
N LEU A 145 5.75 -25.64 5.80
CA LEU A 145 5.46 -26.42 4.60
C LEU A 145 6.76 -26.76 3.87
N LEU A 146 6.88 -28.00 3.44
CA LEU A 146 7.97 -28.45 2.57
C LEU A 146 7.60 -28.07 1.12
N PRO A 147 8.49 -27.41 0.37
CA PRO A 147 8.31 -27.23 -1.07
C PRO A 147 8.11 -28.61 -1.74
N ASP A 148 7.15 -28.69 -2.65
CA ASP A 148 6.89 -29.87 -3.51
C ASP A 148 6.38 -31.14 -2.80
N SER A 149 5.77 -31.02 -1.63
CA SER A 149 5.23 -32.17 -0.90
C SER A 149 3.88 -32.69 -1.38
N ALA A 150 3.20 -32.00 -2.30
CA ALA A 150 1.82 -32.33 -2.67
C ALA A 150 1.75 -33.31 -3.84
N THR A 151 1.04 -34.43 -3.67
CA THR A 151 0.79 -35.39 -4.77
C THR A 151 -0.44 -35.00 -5.58
N VAL A 152 -0.57 -35.54 -6.80
CA VAL A 152 -1.76 -35.33 -7.65
C VAL A 152 -3.01 -35.80 -6.93
N GLU A 153 -2.96 -36.95 -6.26
CA GLU A 153 -4.07 -37.53 -5.51
C GLU A 153 -4.49 -36.69 -4.30
N GLU A 154 -3.54 -35.97 -3.67
CA GLU A 154 -3.85 -35.04 -2.60
C GLU A 154 -4.53 -33.78 -3.11
N VAL A 155 -4.06 -33.25 -4.25
CA VAL A 155 -4.69 -32.09 -4.91
C VAL A 155 -6.09 -32.44 -5.40
N ASP A 156 -6.29 -33.63 -5.96
CA ASP A 156 -7.61 -34.11 -6.41
C ASP A 156 -8.57 -34.26 -5.22
N ARG A 157 -8.13 -34.90 -4.13
CA ARG A 157 -8.94 -35.03 -2.90
C ARG A 157 -9.27 -33.67 -2.30
N LEU A 158 -8.32 -32.74 -2.27
CA LEU A 158 -8.56 -31.38 -1.78
C LEU A 158 -9.58 -30.65 -2.67
N THR A 159 -9.45 -30.78 -3.99
CA THR A 159 -10.35 -30.14 -4.97
C THR A 159 -11.78 -30.64 -4.80
N VAL A 160 -11.98 -31.95 -4.70
CA VAL A 160 -13.31 -32.55 -4.44
C VAL A 160 -13.87 -32.06 -3.09
N SER A 161 -13.05 -32.08 -2.03
CA SER A 161 -13.48 -31.60 -0.70
C SER A 161 -13.88 -30.11 -0.70
N LEU A 162 -13.14 -29.26 -1.42
CA LEU A 162 -13.46 -27.84 -1.56
C LEU A 162 -14.72 -27.63 -2.39
N LEU A 163 -14.94 -28.42 -3.45
CA LEU A 163 -16.15 -28.37 -4.26
C LEU A 163 -17.40 -28.75 -3.43
N GLU A 164 -17.31 -29.82 -2.64
CA GLU A 164 -18.38 -30.24 -1.73
C GLU A 164 -18.71 -29.15 -0.70
N LYS A 165 -17.69 -28.57 -0.06
CA LYS A 165 -17.87 -27.46 0.90
C LYS A 165 -18.48 -26.23 0.23
N ALA A 166 -18.01 -25.86 -0.96
CA ALA A 166 -18.55 -24.73 -1.71
C ALA A 166 -20.02 -24.96 -2.07
N THR A 167 -20.37 -26.17 -2.50
CA THR A 167 -21.74 -26.55 -2.86
C THR A 167 -22.65 -26.55 -1.63
N ALA A 168 -22.21 -27.15 -0.53
CA ALA A 168 -22.95 -27.16 0.73
C ALA A 168 -23.18 -25.73 1.28
N ASN A 169 -22.17 -24.87 1.23
CA ASN A 169 -22.30 -23.47 1.63
C ASN A 169 -23.23 -22.69 0.68
N ARG A 170 -23.17 -22.95 -0.63
CA ARG A 170 -24.06 -22.31 -1.61
C ARG A 170 -25.53 -22.58 -1.31
N LEU A 171 -25.89 -23.77 -0.83
CA LEU A 171 -27.26 -24.12 -0.45
C LEU A 171 -27.76 -23.35 0.78
N GLN A 172 -26.86 -22.90 1.65
CA GLN A 172 -27.19 -22.11 2.84
C GLN A 172 -27.35 -20.61 2.53
N LEU A 173 -26.87 -20.15 1.38
CA LEU A 173 -26.92 -18.75 1.01
C LEU A 173 -28.29 -18.37 0.40
N PRO A 174 -28.78 -17.15 0.68
CA PRO A 174 -29.98 -16.66 0.04
C PRO A 174 -29.81 -16.56 -1.49
N PRO A 175 -30.92 -16.53 -2.25
CA PRO A 175 -30.89 -16.28 -3.68
C PRO A 175 -30.08 -15.02 -4.05
N GLN A 176 -29.45 -15.03 -5.23
CA GLN A 176 -28.42 -14.05 -5.63
C GLN A 176 -28.94 -12.60 -5.69
N ASP A 177 -30.21 -12.42 -6.01
CA ASP A 177 -30.93 -11.15 -5.99
C ASP A 177 -30.88 -10.45 -4.62
N LYS A 178 -30.71 -11.21 -3.52
CA LYS A 178 -30.58 -10.67 -2.16
C LYS A 178 -29.15 -10.25 -1.78
N TRP A 179 -28.14 -10.54 -2.60
CA TRP A 179 -26.72 -10.25 -2.29
C TRP A 179 -26.38 -8.77 -2.38
N SER A 180 -27.17 -7.98 -3.11
CA SER A 180 -27.05 -6.52 -3.21
C SER A 180 -27.24 -5.77 -1.88
N ARG A 181 -27.74 -6.45 -0.83
CA ARG A 181 -28.06 -5.86 0.48
C ARG A 181 -26.88 -5.82 1.45
N ILE A 182 -25.67 -6.26 1.07
CA ILE A 182 -24.49 -6.23 1.96
C ILE A 182 -24.14 -4.77 2.28
N ARG A 183 -24.41 -4.35 3.52
CA ARG A 183 -24.00 -3.03 4.01
C ARG A 183 -22.49 -3.01 4.26
N LYS A 184 -21.78 -2.09 3.62
CA LYS A 184 -20.31 -1.90 3.74
C LYS A 184 -19.82 -1.89 5.19
N ARG A 185 -20.51 -1.15 6.06
CA ARG A 185 -20.17 -1.08 7.50
C ARG A 185 -20.27 -2.45 8.19
N SER A 186 -21.33 -3.21 7.89
CA SER A 186 -21.50 -4.57 8.42
C SER A 186 -20.39 -5.48 7.92
N LEU A 187 -20.06 -5.41 6.63
CA LEU A 187 -18.99 -6.17 6.01
C LEU A 187 -17.63 -5.93 6.71
N PHE A 188 -17.27 -4.66 6.94
CA PHE A 188 -16.00 -4.29 7.58
C PHE A 188 -15.95 -4.67 9.06
N THR A 189 -17.09 -4.60 9.77
CA THR A 189 -17.15 -5.08 11.17
C THR A 189 -17.06 -6.60 11.24
N GLN A 190 -17.79 -7.33 10.39
CA GLN A 190 -17.83 -8.79 10.42
C GLN A 190 -16.50 -9.42 10.01
N SER A 191 -15.81 -8.87 9.00
CA SER A 191 -14.46 -9.33 8.62
C SER A 191 -13.49 -9.25 9.78
N MET A 192 -13.48 -8.14 10.53
CA MET A 192 -12.64 -8.00 11.72
C MET A 192 -12.98 -9.03 12.81
N LEU A 193 -14.27 -9.29 13.04
CA LEU A 193 -14.71 -10.27 14.04
C LEU A 193 -14.28 -11.71 13.70
N VAL A 194 -14.15 -12.07 12.42
CA VAL A 194 -13.69 -13.40 12.01
C VAL A 194 -12.27 -13.68 12.50
N TYR A 195 -11.36 -12.71 12.39
CA TYR A 195 -9.97 -12.83 12.85
C TYR A 195 -9.81 -12.81 14.37
N GLN A 196 -10.81 -12.31 15.10
CA GLN A 196 -10.80 -12.29 16.57
C GLN A 196 -11.35 -13.58 17.20
N ARG A 197 -11.83 -14.54 16.39
CA ARG A 197 -12.40 -15.78 16.92
C ARG A 197 -11.30 -16.66 17.54
N PRO A 198 -11.45 -17.07 18.82
CA PRO A 198 -10.51 -17.97 19.47
C PRO A 198 -10.53 -19.35 18.79
N GLY A 199 -9.40 -20.06 18.81
CA GLY A 199 -9.29 -21.43 18.30
C GLY A 199 -9.04 -21.55 16.79
N GLN A 200 -8.68 -20.47 16.10
CA GLN A 200 -8.21 -20.59 14.72
C GLN A 200 -6.86 -21.35 14.69
N PRO A 201 -6.70 -22.36 13.82
CA PRO A 201 -5.50 -23.20 13.77
C PRO A 201 -4.24 -22.43 13.38
N TYR A 202 -4.41 -21.24 12.79
CA TYR A 202 -3.31 -20.36 12.41
C TYR A 202 -3.49 -19.00 13.10
N SER A 203 -2.69 -18.77 14.14
CA SER A 203 -2.67 -17.51 14.89
C SER A 203 -1.84 -16.46 14.13
N PHE A 204 -2.33 -15.98 12.99
CA PHE A 204 -1.81 -14.75 12.41
C PHE A 204 -2.24 -13.60 13.32
N SER A 205 -1.27 -12.84 13.85
CA SER A 205 -1.48 -11.81 14.87
C SER A 205 -2.76 -10.99 14.60
N PRO A 206 -3.84 -11.19 15.38
CA PRO A 206 -5.07 -10.44 15.21
C PRO A 206 -4.78 -9.00 15.63
N HIS A 207 -4.60 -8.12 14.65
CA HIS A 207 -4.45 -6.71 14.95
C HIS A 207 -5.80 -6.21 15.48
N ALA A 208 -5.84 -5.83 16.76
CA ALA A 208 -7.07 -5.45 17.45
C ALA A 208 -7.80 -4.23 16.83
N ILE A 209 -7.08 -3.39 16.10
CA ILE A 209 -7.61 -2.20 15.44
C ILE A 209 -7.62 -2.45 13.94
N SER A 210 -8.81 -2.45 13.32
CA SER A 210 -8.97 -2.51 11.87
C SER A 210 -8.98 -1.09 11.26
N SER A 211 -8.41 -0.95 10.07
CA SER A 211 -8.46 0.28 9.27
C SER A 211 -8.90 -0.06 7.85
N VAL A 212 -10.00 -0.82 7.75
CA VAL A 212 -10.62 -1.21 6.48
C VAL A 212 -11.60 -0.11 6.04
N LYS A 213 -11.40 0.41 4.82
CA LYS A 213 -12.13 1.58 4.30
C LYS A 213 -12.54 1.37 2.85
N PRO A 214 -13.65 1.99 2.40
CA PRO A 214 -14.00 1.95 0.99
C PRO A 214 -13.00 2.82 0.21
N SER A 215 -12.49 2.31 -0.91
CA SER A 215 -11.60 3.09 -1.77
C SER A 215 -12.36 4.21 -2.49
N LEU A 216 -11.81 5.42 -2.49
CA LEU A 216 -12.29 6.55 -3.31
C LEU A 216 -12.17 6.25 -4.81
N TYR A 217 -11.27 5.35 -5.18
CA TYR A 217 -11.00 4.95 -6.56
C TYR A 217 -11.71 3.66 -6.96
N SER A 218 -12.72 3.19 -6.22
CA SER A 218 -13.42 1.93 -6.50
C SER A 218 -13.83 1.77 -7.98
N TYR A 219 -14.48 2.78 -8.56
CA TYR A 219 -14.89 2.74 -9.98
C TYR A 219 -13.71 2.71 -10.94
N LEU A 220 -12.70 3.55 -10.73
CA LEU A 220 -11.49 3.55 -11.54
C LEU A 220 -10.73 2.22 -11.41
N GLY A 221 -10.74 1.62 -10.22
CA GLY A 221 -10.13 0.34 -9.92
C GLY A 221 -10.71 -0.82 -10.70
N ASN A 222 -12.00 -0.77 -11.05
CA ASN A 222 -12.60 -1.76 -11.96
C ASN A 222 -11.95 -1.74 -13.35
N TYR A 223 -11.58 -0.55 -13.85
CA TYR A 223 -10.88 -0.42 -15.15
C TYR A 223 -9.39 -0.77 -15.05
N LEU A 224 -8.76 -0.46 -13.91
CA LEU A 224 -7.34 -0.74 -13.68
C LEU A 224 -7.08 -2.18 -13.21
N GLY A 225 -8.12 -2.94 -12.86
CA GLY A 225 -8.03 -4.35 -12.48
C GLY A 225 -7.73 -4.62 -11.01
N PHE A 226 -7.95 -3.66 -10.09
CA PHE A 226 -7.77 -3.90 -8.65
C PHE A 226 -9.10 -3.99 -7.88
N GLN A 227 -9.18 -4.98 -7.00
CA GLN A 227 -10.36 -5.21 -6.15
C GLN A 227 -10.17 -4.66 -4.73
N GLY A 228 -8.93 -4.45 -4.32
CA GLY A 228 -8.58 -3.86 -3.04
C GLY A 228 -7.07 -3.82 -2.91
N TYR A 229 -6.57 -3.02 -1.97
CA TYR A 229 -5.14 -2.93 -1.74
C TYR A 229 -4.84 -2.40 -0.33
N TYR A 230 -3.65 -2.69 0.17
CA TYR A 230 -3.13 -2.10 1.39
C TYR A 230 -2.34 -0.83 1.05
N ASN A 231 -2.62 0.27 1.75
CA ASN A 231 -1.86 1.50 1.58
C ASN A 231 -0.64 1.51 2.51
N PRO A 232 0.59 1.50 1.96
CA PRO A 232 1.80 1.48 2.78
C PRO A 232 2.00 2.77 3.58
N PHE A 233 1.49 3.91 3.11
CA PHE A 233 1.72 5.21 3.75
C PHE A 233 0.70 5.52 4.85
N SER A 234 -0.56 5.09 4.68
CA SER A 234 -1.62 5.31 5.68
C SER A 234 -1.96 4.09 6.55
N GLY A 235 -1.47 2.90 6.21
CA GLY A 235 -1.80 1.67 6.92
C GLY A 235 -3.27 1.24 6.83
N GLU A 236 -3.99 1.79 5.86
CA GLU A 236 -5.40 1.49 5.57
C GLU A 236 -5.51 0.31 4.59
N ALA A 237 -6.47 -0.58 4.81
CA ALA A 237 -6.89 -1.58 3.84
C ALA A 237 -8.06 -1.02 3.03
N GLN A 238 -7.83 -0.72 1.76
CA GLN A 238 -8.79 -0.06 0.89
C GLN A 238 -9.50 -1.09 0.03
N VAL A 239 -10.81 -1.18 0.20
CA VAL A 239 -11.66 -2.17 -0.49
C VAL A 239 -12.41 -1.50 -1.61
N ASN A 240 -12.34 -2.07 -2.82
CA ASN A 240 -13.21 -1.68 -3.91
C ASN A 240 -14.63 -2.19 -3.61
N THR A 241 -15.52 -1.29 -3.24
CA THR A 241 -16.89 -1.64 -2.85
C THR A 241 -17.89 -1.64 -4.01
N THR A 242 -17.37 -1.54 -5.24
CA THR A 242 -18.17 -1.56 -6.49
C THR A 242 -18.00 -2.86 -7.28
N ILE A 243 -17.17 -3.79 -6.81
CA ILE A 243 -17.07 -5.15 -7.35
C ILE A 243 -18.34 -5.95 -7.00
N PRO A 244 -18.60 -7.07 -7.72
CA PRO A 244 -19.72 -7.97 -7.42
C PRO A 244 -19.82 -8.28 -5.91
N PRO A 245 -21.01 -8.18 -5.29
CA PRO A 245 -21.17 -8.36 -3.85
C PRO A 245 -20.62 -9.67 -3.29
N MET A 246 -20.62 -10.74 -4.09
CA MET A 246 -20.05 -12.04 -3.73
C MET A 246 -18.53 -11.98 -3.45
N LEU A 247 -17.80 -11.08 -4.11
CA LEU A 247 -16.35 -10.93 -3.97
C LEU A 247 -15.96 -10.02 -2.81
N GLN A 248 -16.86 -9.14 -2.36
CA GLN A 248 -16.54 -8.15 -1.33
C GLN A 248 -16.06 -8.79 -0.01
N PRO A 249 -16.68 -9.87 0.51
CA PRO A 249 -16.15 -10.57 1.70
C PRO A 249 -14.73 -11.09 1.50
N PHE A 250 -14.45 -11.74 0.37
CA PHE A 250 -13.12 -12.27 0.07
C PHE A 250 -12.05 -11.18 0.06
N VAL A 251 -12.37 -9.99 -0.47
CA VAL A 251 -11.44 -8.86 -0.55
C VAL A 251 -11.26 -8.12 0.78
N THR A 252 -12.26 -8.20 1.67
CA THR A 252 -12.27 -7.47 2.95
C THR A 252 -11.57 -8.24 4.06
N LEU A 253 -11.51 -9.56 3.95
CA LEU A 253 -10.87 -10.45 4.93
C LEU A 253 -9.34 -10.32 4.86
#